data_AF-A0A9X0YW11-F1
#
_entry.id   AF-A0A9X0YW11-F1
#
_cell.length_a   1.000
_cell.length_b   1.000
_cell.length_c   1.000
_cell.angle_alpha   90.00
_cell.angle_beta   90.00
_cell.angle_gamma   90.00
#
_symmetry.space_group_name_H-M   'P 1'
#
loop_
_entity.id
_entity.type
_entity.pdbx_description
1 polymer ?
#
loop_
_entity_poly.entity_id
_entity_poly.type
_entity_poly.pdbx_seq_one_letter_code
_entity_poly.pdbx_strand_id
1 'polypeptide(L)'
;MKKLKSYTRIWSVEKVIYAINDFRLPFPVTFNQMSWFVFSLLVVMLLGNLPPLSFIDGALLKYIGIPVGLTWFMSQKTFDGKKPYSFLKSVLTYWFRPKVTYAGKPVKLQRVKVNESITAVRSEVHALSD
;
A
#
# COMPACT_ATOMS: atom_id res chain seq x y z
N MET A 1 -25.97 14.86 -0.77
CA MET A 1 -24.72 15.64 -0.60
C MET A 1 -23.90 15.58 -1.89
N LYS A 2 -23.55 16.72 -2.48
CA LYS A 2 -22.68 16.75 -3.68
C LYS A 2 -21.28 16.29 -3.28
N LYS A 3 -20.76 15.23 -3.91
CA LYS A 3 -19.42 14.71 -3.63
C LYS A 3 -18.38 15.69 -4.21
N LEU A 4 -17.64 16.38 -3.36
CA LEU A 4 -16.43 17.11 -3.75
C LEU A 4 -15.42 16.10 -4.32
N LYS A 5 -15.10 16.23 -5.61
CA LYS A 5 -14.07 15.40 -6.25
C LYS A 5 -12.70 15.94 -5.83
N SER A 6 -11.90 15.11 -5.17
CA SER A 6 -10.52 15.44 -4.84
C SER A 6 -9.63 15.25 -6.08
N TYR A 7 -9.12 16.35 -6.63
CA TYR A 7 -8.25 16.35 -7.80
C TYR A 7 -6.75 16.19 -7.45
N THR A 8 -6.40 16.15 -6.16
CA THR A 8 -5.01 16.01 -5.70
C THR A 8 -4.32 14.75 -6.24
N ARG A 9 -5.09 13.68 -6.51
CA ARG A 9 -4.58 12.41 -7.04
C ARG A 9 -4.14 12.48 -8.51
N ILE A 10 -4.59 13.48 -9.28
CA ILE A 10 -4.21 13.66 -10.70
C ILE A 10 -2.70 13.83 -10.85
N TRP A 11 -2.06 14.53 -9.91
CA TRP A 11 -0.62 14.79 -9.94
C TRP A 11 0.21 13.66 -9.33
N SER A 12 -0.44 12.71 -8.64
CA SER A 12 0.20 11.56 -8.02
C SER A 12 0.27 10.37 -8.99
N VAL A 13 0.81 10.59 -10.19
CA VAL A 13 0.99 9.52 -11.19
C VAL A 13 2.30 8.79 -10.90
N GLU A 14 2.22 7.46 -10.84
CA GLU A 14 3.42 6.63 -10.71
C GLU A 14 4.26 6.67 -11.98
N LYS A 15 5.57 6.77 -11.81
CA LYS A 15 6.50 6.69 -12.94
C LYS A 15 6.59 5.24 -13.41
N VAL A 16 6.17 5.03 -14.66
CA VAL A 16 6.18 3.75 -15.35
C VAL A 16 7.24 3.80 -16.45
N ILE A 17 8.03 2.74 -16.55
CA ILE A 17 9.07 2.58 -17.56
C ILE A 17 8.59 1.54 -18.57
N TYR A 18 8.59 1.95 -19.85
CA TYR A 18 8.19 1.11 -20.98
C TYR A 18 9.40 0.65 -21.81
N ALA A 19 10.52 1.36 -21.70
CA ALA A 19 11.76 1.07 -22.42
C ALA A 19 12.96 1.48 -21.58
N ILE A 20 14.06 0.72 -21.71
CA ILE A 20 15.37 1.12 -21.22
C ILE A 20 16.25 1.29 -22.44
N ASN A 21 16.65 2.53 -22.73
CA ASN A 21 17.30 2.90 -23.98
C ASN A 21 16.46 2.42 -25.18
N ASP A 22 16.98 1.51 -26.00
CA ASP A 22 16.29 0.94 -27.17
C ASP A 22 15.52 -0.36 -26.88
N PHE A 23 15.67 -0.94 -25.68
CA PHE A 23 14.99 -2.17 -25.32
C PHE A 23 13.58 -1.88 -24.79
N ARG A 24 12.56 -2.26 -25.56
CA ARG A 24 11.15 -2.25 -25.13
C ARG A 24 10.91 -3.40 -24.17
N LEU A 25 10.47 -3.10 -22.94
CA LEU A 25 10.11 -4.16 -22.01
C LEU A 25 8.83 -4.86 -22.50
N PRO A 26 8.73 -6.19 -22.37
CA PRO A 26 7.54 -6.95 -22.74
C PRO A 26 6.31 -6.57 -21.89
N PHE A 27 6.53 -5.99 -20.71
CA PHE A 27 5.51 -5.43 -19.84
C PHE A 27 6.02 -4.14 -19.20
N PRO A 28 5.14 -3.15 -18.95
CA PRO A 28 5.53 -1.92 -18.28
C PRO A 28 5.87 -2.20 -16.81
N VAL A 29 6.99 -1.63 -16.34
CA VAL A 29 7.44 -1.80 -14.95
C VAL A 29 7.45 -0.44 -14.26
N THR A 30 6.89 -0.37 -13.05
CA THR A 30 6.92 0.87 -12.27
C THR A 30 8.22 1.02 -11.49
N PHE A 31 8.65 2.25 -11.23
CA PHE A 31 9.84 2.51 -10.41
C PHE A 31 9.74 1.86 -9.02
N ASN A 32 8.52 1.84 -8.46
CA ASN A 32 8.23 1.18 -7.18
C ASN A 32 8.47 -0.34 -7.25
N GLN A 33 8.02 -1.01 -8.31
CA GLN A 33 8.22 -2.46 -8.48
C GLN A 33 9.71 -2.82 -8.56
N MET A 34 10.51 -2.02 -9.28
CA MET A 34 11.97 -2.23 -9.34
C MET A 34 12.63 -2.04 -7.99
N SER A 35 12.28 -0.97 -7.27
CA SER A 35 12.82 -0.69 -5.93
C SER A 35 12.51 -1.84 -4.96
N TRP A 36 11.28 -2.33 -4.95
CA TRP A 36 10.90 -3.49 -4.14
C TRP A 36 11.60 -4.78 -4.56
N PHE A 37 11.93 -4.94 -5.85
CA PHE A 37 12.61 -6.13 -6.36
C PHE A 37 14.06 -6.16 -5.89
N VAL A 38 14.76 -5.03 -6.02
CA VAL A 38 16.13 -4.89 -5.53
C VAL A 38 16.18 -5.04 -4.02
N PHE A 39 15.24 -4.41 -3.29
CA PHE A 39 15.18 -4.52 -1.83
C PHE A 39 14.91 -5.95 -1.37
N SER A 40 13.93 -6.63 -1.96
CA SER A 40 13.59 -8.00 -1.56
C SER A 40 14.70 -8.99 -1.91
N LEU A 41 15.39 -8.81 -3.05
CA LEU A 41 16.55 -9.61 -3.41
C LEU A 41 17.69 -9.43 -2.39
N LEU A 42 17.99 -8.19 -2.02
CA LEU A 42 19.01 -7.88 -1.01
C LEU A 42 18.65 -8.53 0.34
N VAL A 43 17.40 -8.41 0.78
CA VAL A 43 16.90 -9.04 2.02
C VAL A 43 17.06 -10.57 1.95
N VAL A 44 16.66 -11.22 0.84
CA VAL A 44 16.81 -12.67 0.69
C VAL A 44 18.28 -13.10 0.70
N MET A 45 19.17 -12.30 0.14
CA MET A 45 20.62 -12.57 0.16
C MET A 45 21.20 -12.46 1.58
N LEU A 46 20.81 -11.43 2.34
CA LEU A 46 21.25 -11.24 3.73
C LEU A 46 20.68 -12.31 4.67
N LEU A 47 19.40 -12.65 4.52
CA LEU A 47 18.71 -13.63 5.37
C LEU A 47 18.82 -15.07 4.82
N GLY A 48 19.65 -15.30 3.81
CA GLY A 48 19.72 -16.57 3.07
C GLY A 48 20.11 -17.79 3.92
N ASN A 49 20.79 -17.55 5.05
CA ASN A 49 21.24 -18.58 5.99
C ASN A 49 20.28 -18.80 7.19
N LEU A 50 19.18 -18.02 7.27
CA LEU A 50 18.20 -18.20 8.33
C LEU A 50 17.16 -19.27 7.93
N PRO A 51 16.84 -20.23 8.80
CA PRO A 51 15.66 -21.09 8.62
C PRO A 51 14.43 -20.18 8.70
N PRO A 52 13.48 -20.16 7.75
CA PRO A 52 13.07 -21.12 6.72
C PRO A 52 13.60 -20.89 5.29
N LEU A 53 14.38 -19.84 5.03
CA LEU A 53 14.94 -19.54 3.70
C LEU A 53 16.11 -20.45 3.31
N SER A 54 16.74 -21.07 4.31
CA SER A 54 17.83 -22.05 4.13
C SER A 54 17.34 -23.41 3.60
N PHE A 55 16.05 -23.74 3.74
CA PHE A 55 15.48 -25.02 3.30
C PHE A 55 15.11 -25.05 1.81
N ILE A 56 15.29 -23.93 1.10
CA ILE A 56 14.97 -23.83 -0.32
C ILE A 56 16.27 -23.98 -1.11
N ASP A 57 16.51 -25.20 -1.61
CA ASP A 57 17.72 -25.54 -2.39
C ASP A 57 17.70 -24.94 -3.81
N GLY A 58 16.52 -24.58 -4.32
CA GLY A 58 16.36 -24.00 -5.65
C GLY A 58 16.82 -22.54 -5.71
N ALA A 59 17.98 -22.28 -6.31
CA ALA A 59 18.50 -20.91 -6.49
C ALA A 59 17.54 -20.00 -7.28
N LEU A 60 16.89 -20.52 -8.32
CA LEU A 60 15.89 -19.76 -9.09
C LEU A 60 14.66 -19.42 -8.24
N LEU A 61 14.13 -20.38 -7.48
CA LEU A 61 12.96 -20.14 -6.65
C LEU A 61 13.28 -19.17 -5.50
N LYS A 62 14.46 -19.31 -4.91
CA LYS A 62 14.92 -18.49 -3.79
C LYS A 62 15.18 -17.04 -4.22
N TYR A 63 15.96 -16.81 -5.26
CA TYR A 63 16.42 -15.47 -5.64
C TYR A 63 15.58 -14.78 -6.71
N ILE A 64 14.75 -15.52 -7.46
CA ILE A 64 13.83 -14.92 -8.44
C ILE A 64 12.39 -15.07 -7.94
N GLY A 65 11.98 -16.27 -7.55
CA GLY A 65 10.61 -16.55 -7.14
C GLY A 65 10.14 -15.72 -5.94
N ILE A 66 10.91 -15.71 -4.85
CA ILE A 66 10.55 -14.95 -3.64
C ILE A 66 10.55 -13.44 -3.91
N PRO A 67 11.60 -12.84 -4.50
CA PRO A 67 11.59 -11.42 -4.84
C PRO A 67 10.46 -11.01 -5.79
N VAL A 68 10.15 -11.80 -6.82
CA VAL A 68 9.03 -11.54 -7.75
C VAL A 68 7.68 -11.67 -7.05
N GLY A 69 7.49 -12.69 -6.22
CA GLY A 69 6.25 -12.86 -5.45
C GLY A 69 6.02 -11.69 -4.48
N LEU A 70 7.08 -11.24 -3.81
CA LEU A 70 7.01 -10.10 -2.89
C LEU A 70 6.72 -8.77 -3.61
N THR A 71 7.36 -8.52 -4.75
CA THR A 71 7.11 -7.29 -5.53
C THR A 71 5.71 -7.26 -6.10
N TRP A 72 5.24 -8.41 -6.59
CA TRP A 72 3.87 -8.57 -7.05
C TRP A 72 2.86 -8.30 -5.93
N PHE A 73 3.07 -8.86 -4.75
CA PHE A 73 2.22 -8.62 -3.57
C PHE A 73 2.19 -7.14 -3.18
N MET A 74 3.36 -6.49 -3.10
CA MET A 74 3.48 -5.07 -2.79
C MET A 74 2.84 -4.15 -3.84
N SER A 75 2.72 -4.63 -5.09
CA SER A 75 2.19 -3.84 -6.20
C SER A 75 0.68 -4.03 -6.43
N GLN A 76 0.13 -5.23 -6.20
CA GLN A 76 -1.26 -5.50 -6.54
C GLN A 76 -2.25 -5.26 -5.40
N LYS A 77 -1.84 -5.50 -4.14
CA LYS A 77 -2.76 -5.44 -3.01
C LYS A 77 -2.89 -4.02 -2.48
N THR A 78 -4.11 -3.62 -2.16
CA THR A 78 -4.39 -2.36 -1.46
C THR A 78 -5.04 -2.66 -0.12
N PHE A 79 -4.44 -2.16 0.96
CA PHE A 79 -4.99 -2.20 2.30
C PHE A 79 -5.56 -0.82 2.64
N ASP A 80 -6.86 -0.76 2.95
CA ASP A 80 -7.54 0.49 3.30
C ASP A 80 -7.33 1.60 2.23
N GLY A 81 -7.41 1.21 0.95
CA GLY A 81 -7.18 2.11 -0.20
C GLY A 81 -5.73 2.57 -0.39
N LYS A 82 -4.78 2.08 0.42
CA LYS A 82 -3.35 2.39 0.35
C LYS A 82 -2.56 1.17 -0.12
N LYS A 83 -1.39 1.41 -0.71
CA LYS A 83 -0.43 0.34 -0.97
C LYS A 83 0.05 -0.29 0.35
N PRO A 84 0.50 -1.55 0.37
CA PRO A 84 0.78 -2.25 1.62
C PRO A 84 1.88 -1.60 2.44
N TYR A 85 2.93 -1.09 1.80
CA TYR A 85 3.99 -0.36 2.49
C TYR A 85 3.51 0.98 3.08
N SER A 86 2.61 1.68 2.39
CA SER A 86 2.06 2.96 2.84
C SER A 86 1.09 2.75 4.00
N PHE A 87 0.33 1.65 3.96
CA PHE A 87 -0.47 1.18 5.08
C PHE A 87 0.43 0.86 6.28
N LEU A 88 1.48 0.06 6.11
CA LEU A 88 2.41 -0.29 7.19
C LEU A 88 3.08 0.95 7.79
N LYS A 89 3.54 1.88 6.96
CA LYS A 89 4.05 3.19 7.41
C LYS A 89 3.00 3.94 8.25
N SER A 90 1.74 3.94 7.81
CA SER A 90 0.65 4.60 8.55
C SER A 90 0.43 3.97 9.92
N VAL A 91 0.47 2.64 10.00
CA VAL A 91 0.33 1.89 11.27
C VAL A 91 1.49 2.20 12.21
N LEU A 92 2.73 2.13 11.73
CA LEU A 92 3.92 2.46 12.51
C LEU A 92 3.87 3.90 13.01
N THR A 93 3.57 4.85 12.10
CA THR A 93 3.45 6.27 12.47
C THR A 93 2.35 6.47 13.51
N TYR A 94 1.21 5.77 13.38
CA TYR A 94 0.14 5.82 14.37
C TYR A 94 0.56 5.27 15.72
N TRP A 95 1.39 4.23 15.75
CA TRP A 95 1.87 3.64 16.99
C TRP A 95 2.82 4.57 17.75
N PHE A 96 3.74 5.23 17.04
CA PHE A 96 4.67 6.21 17.61
C PHE A 96 4.05 7.59 17.85
N ARG A 97 2.86 7.86 17.29
CA ARG A 97 2.20 9.16 17.44
C ARG A 97 1.76 9.37 18.90
N PRO A 98 2.09 10.52 19.53
CA PRO A 98 1.59 10.84 20.85
C PRO A 98 0.07 10.98 20.82
N LYS A 99 -0.62 10.26 21.72
CA LYS A 99 -2.09 10.26 21.82
C LYS A 99 -2.55 11.39 22.75
N VAL A 100 -2.30 12.61 22.31
CA VAL A 100 -2.69 13.85 23.00
C VAL A 100 -3.67 14.66 22.15
N THR A 101 -4.57 15.37 22.81
CA THR A 101 -5.47 16.34 22.17
C THR A 101 -4.69 17.61 21.78
N TYR A 102 -5.29 18.48 20.96
CA TYR A 102 -4.71 19.80 20.65
C TYR A 102 -4.41 20.64 21.91
N ALA A 103 -5.16 20.41 22.99
CA ALA A 103 -4.96 21.06 24.29
C ALA A 103 -3.92 20.34 25.18
N GLY A 104 -3.14 19.37 24.65
CA GLY A 104 -2.11 18.64 25.37
C GLY A 104 -2.62 17.58 26.37
N LYS A 105 -3.94 17.39 26.49
CA LYS A 105 -4.51 16.39 27.40
C LYS A 105 -4.42 14.98 26.82
N PRO A 106 -4.15 13.94 27.64
CA PRO A 106 -4.09 12.55 27.17
C PRO A 106 -5.46 12.10 26.65
N VAL A 107 -5.47 11.44 25.49
CA VAL A 107 -6.70 10.92 24.87
C VAL A 107 -7.13 9.65 25.60
N LYS A 108 -8.27 9.71 26.31
CA LYS A 108 -8.94 8.53 26.86
C LYS A 108 -9.87 7.95 25.80
N LEU A 109 -9.52 6.78 25.25
CA LEU A 109 -10.39 6.07 24.33
C LEU A 109 -11.53 5.42 25.10
N GLN A 110 -12.75 5.90 24.89
CA GLN A 110 -13.97 5.26 25.40
C GLN A 110 -14.74 4.64 24.24
N ARG A 111 -15.20 3.40 24.41
CA ARG A 111 -16.10 2.75 23.45
C ARG A 111 -17.53 3.10 23.84
N VAL A 112 -18.15 3.99 23.06
CA VAL A 112 -19.57 4.31 23.20
C VAL A 112 -20.34 3.46 22.18
N LYS A 113 -21.31 2.68 22.66
CA LYS A 113 -22.31 2.05 21.78
C LYS A 113 -23.36 3.10 21.47
N VAL A 114 -23.34 3.62 20.25
CA VAL A 114 -24.38 4.56 19.78
C VAL A 114 -25.62 3.73 19.48
N ASN A 115 -26.66 3.87 20.32
CA ASN A 115 -27.94 3.17 20.21
C ASN A 115 -29.05 4.13 19.76
N GLU A 116 -28.70 5.08 18.89
CA GLU A 116 -29.65 6.05 18.34
C GLU A 116 -30.37 5.45 17.12
N SER A 117 -31.63 5.83 16.93
CA SER A 117 -32.39 5.49 15.74
C SER A 117 -31.77 6.19 14.52
N ILE A 118 -30.90 5.50 13.80
CA ILE A 118 -30.29 6.03 12.58
C ILE A 118 -31.39 6.10 11.50
N THR A 119 -31.85 7.30 11.18
CA THR A 119 -32.73 7.53 10.01
C THR A 119 -31.89 7.36 8.74
N ALA A 120 -31.95 6.18 8.13
CA ALA A 120 -31.32 5.93 6.86
C ALA A 120 -32.13 6.58 5.72
N VAL A 121 -31.64 7.70 5.19
CA VAL A 121 -32.25 8.36 4.02
C VAL A 121 -31.62 7.82 2.74
N ARG A 122 -32.45 7.33 1.80
CA ARG A 122 -32.00 6.87 0.47
C ARG A 122 -31.53 8.09 -0.33
N SER A 123 -30.28 8.09 -0.78
CA SER A 123 -29.81 9.12 -1.72
C SER A 123 -30.27 8.75 -3.13
N GLU A 124 -31.20 9.51 -3.69
CA GLU A 124 -31.52 9.44 -5.12
C GLU A 124 -30.42 10.13 -5.93
N VAL A 125 -29.92 9.44 -6.95
CA VAL A 125 -28.98 10.01 -7.92
C VAL A 125 -29.82 10.66 -9.00
N HIS A 126 -30.03 11.98 -8.90
CA HIS A 126 -30.54 12.73 -10.05
C HIS A 126 -29.43 12.75 -11.11
N ALA A 127 -29.66 12.01 -12.20
CA ALA A 127 -28.86 12.17 -13.40
C ALA A 127 -29.02 13.63 -13.85
N LEU A 128 -27.92 14.38 -13.88
CA LEU A 128 -27.87 15.64 -14.59
C LEU A 128 -27.99 15.26 -16.07
N SER A 129 -29.07 15.69 -16.72
CA SER A 129 -29.21 15.64 -18.16
C SER A 129 -28.06 16.42 -18.79
N ASP A 130 -27.40 15.80 -19.77
CA ASP A 130 -26.30 16.38 -20.55
C ASP A 130 -26.64 17.74 -21.19
#